data_AF-A0A0C9U887-F1
#
_entry.id   AF-A0A0C9U887-F1
#
_cell.length_a   1.000
_cell.length_b   1.000
_cell.length_c   1.000
_cell.angle_alpha   90.00
_cell.angle_beta   90.00
_cell.angle_gamma   90.00
#
_symmetry.space_group_name_H-M   'P 1'
#
loop_
_entity.id
_entity.type
_entity.pdbx_description
1 polymer ?
#
loop_
_entity_poly.entity_id
_entity_poly.type
_entity_poly.pdbx_seq_one_letter_code
_entity_poly.pdbx_strand_id
1 'polypeptide(L)'
;MEMGHPRVHKTAEAKIIAACKSRCRYYQTHKEHINAKRHMPCQTDAPSESELDVMTLEECLFIVKHTKDQLVVHAKSPQAFAEEILNQYIESMPANDEEEDSGSGDIGIIKRAIEMVASIHVEAHRGQDTIYQMCGVCPEWQASNEACQLMKLVISLLEDILCLAMLGASVLAEVHFLGELMFQRNK
;
A
#
# COMPACT_ATOMS: atom_id res chain seq x y z
N MET A 1 -17.18 8.26 43.21
CA MET A 1 -16.84 8.39 41.77
C MET A 1 -15.41 8.88 41.71
N GLU A 2 -14.46 7.97 41.51
CA GLU A 2 -13.04 8.33 41.34
C GLU A 2 -12.84 8.88 39.92
N MET A 3 -12.52 10.16 39.82
CA MET A 3 -12.12 10.80 38.58
C MET A 3 -10.70 10.32 38.23
N GLY A 4 -10.60 9.42 37.26
CA GLY A 4 -9.32 8.89 36.78
C GLY A 4 -8.35 10.02 36.41
N HIS A 5 -7.28 10.16 37.18
CA HIS A 5 -6.27 11.17 36.95
C HIS A 5 -5.56 10.93 35.60
N PRO A 6 -5.30 11.98 34.79
CA PRO A 6 -4.48 11.87 33.59
C PRO A 6 -3.09 11.34 33.98
N ARG A 7 -2.70 10.18 33.43
CA ARG A 7 -1.33 9.66 33.61
C ARG A 7 -0.36 10.55 32.84
N VAL A 8 0.24 11.51 33.54
CA VAL A 8 1.33 12.32 33.01
C VAL A 8 2.58 11.44 32.89
N HIS A 9 3.02 11.16 31.66
CA HIS A 9 4.23 10.40 31.38
C HIS A 9 5.47 11.23 31.76
N LYS A 10 6.19 10.82 32.81
CA LYS A 10 7.29 11.59 33.39
C LYS A 10 8.63 11.43 32.66
N THR A 11 8.81 10.36 31.90
CA THR A 11 10.06 10.08 31.17
C THR A 11 9.85 10.22 29.65
N ALA A 12 10.88 10.65 28.92
CA ALA A 12 10.86 10.74 27.47
C ALA A 12 10.51 9.39 26.82
N GLU A 13 11.08 8.31 27.34
CA GLU A 13 10.79 6.94 26.93
C GLU A 13 9.31 6.55 27.14
N ALA A 14 8.71 6.92 28.28
CA ALA A 14 7.29 6.66 28.53
C ALA A 14 6.37 7.50 27.63
N LYS A 15 6.77 8.71 27.25
CA LYS A 15 6.06 9.54 26.26
C LYS A 15 6.14 8.92 24.87
N ILE A 16 7.31 8.43 24.47
CA ILE A 16 7.52 7.73 23.19
C ILE A 16 6.66 6.47 23.14
N ILE A 17 6.68 5.63 24.18
CA ILE A 17 5.86 4.41 24.26
C ILE A 17 4.36 4.73 24.24
N ALA A 18 3.92 5.79 24.94
CA ALA A 18 2.52 6.21 24.95
C ALA A 18 2.06 6.76 23.60
N ALA A 19 2.90 7.58 22.95
CA ALA A 19 2.66 8.08 21.60
C ALA A 19 2.66 6.94 20.57
N CYS A 20 3.54 5.95 20.74
CA CYS A 20 3.59 4.75 19.91
C CYS A 20 2.31 3.92 20.09
N LYS A 21 1.87 3.65 21.33
CA LYS A 21 0.59 2.97 21.60
C LYS A 21 -0.65 3.73 21.14
N SER A 22 -0.60 5.07 21.14
CA SER A 22 -1.70 5.90 20.63
C SER A 22 -1.76 5.87 19.11
N ARG A 23 -0.59 5.94 18.44
CA ARG A 23 -0.49 5.82 16.99
C ARG A 23 -0.84 4.41 16.52
N CYS A 24 -0.32 3.35 17.13
CA CYS A 24 -0.73 1.96 16.83
C CYS A 24 -2.25 1.79 16.92
N ARG A 25 -2.90 2.35 17.94
CA ARG A 25 -4.37 2.33 18.06
C ARG A 25 -5.04 3.10 16.93
N TYR A 26 -4.60 4.33 16.63
CA TYR A 26 -5.12 5.10 15.50
C TYR A 26 -5.03 4.32 14.18
N TYR A 27 -3.90 3.65 13.93
CA TYR A 27 -3.68 2.84 12.73
C TYR A 27 -4.48 1.54 12.73
N GLN A 28 -4.62 0.84 13.85
CA GLN A 28 -5.52 -0.31 13.93
C GLN A 28 -6.96 0.10 13.61
N THR A 29 -7.41 1.25 14.12
CA THR A 29 -8.74 1.80 13.81
C THR A 29 -8.88 2.27 12.36
N HIS A 30 -7.82 2.80 11.75
CA HIS A 30 -7.88 3.35 10.38
C HIS A 30 -7.44 2.38 9.29
N LYS A 31 -6.74 1.29 9.61
CA LYS A 31 -6.35 0.23 8.68
C LYS A 31 -7.58 -0.37 8.03
N GLU A 32 -8.62 -0.64 8.82
CA GLU A 32 -9.91 -1.10 8.30
C GLU A 32 -10.56 -0.06 7.41
N HIS A 33 -10.43 1.24 7.69
CA HIS A 33 -11.01 2.30 6.85
C HIS A 33 -10.23 2.51 5.54
N ILE A 34 -8.90 2.39 5.57
CA ILE A 34 -8.03 2.40 4.38
C ILE A 34 -8.30 1.17 3.52
N ASN A 35 -8.37 -0.01 4.15
CA ASN A 35 -8.72 -1.27 3.49
C ASN A 35 -10.16 -1.23 2.97
N ALA A 36 -11.12 -0.69 3.72
CA ALA A 36 -12.52 -0.59 3.31
C ALA A 36 -12.74 0.40 2.17
N LYS A 37 -11.96 1.49 2.08
CA LYS A 37 -11.98 2.37 0.90
C LYS A 37 -11.42 1.68 -0.35
N ARG A 38 -10.51 0.72 -0.18
CA ARG A 38 -9.84 -0.02 -1.25
C ARG A 38 -10.53 -1.35 -1.61
N HIS A 39 -11.33 -1.88 -0.69
CA HIS A 39 -12.22 -3.03 -0.84
C HIS A 39 -13.69 -2.63 -0.96
N MET A 40 -14.01 -1.34 -1.02
CA MET A 40 -15.37 -0.92 -1.35
C MET A 40 -15.61 -1.50 -2.74
N PRO A 41 -16.57 -2.44 -2.92
CA PRO A 41 -17.04 -2.71 -4.26
C PRO A 41 -17.42 -1.34 -4.80
N CYS A 42 -16.85 -0.94 -5.93
CA CYS A 42 -17.35 0.20 -6.68
C CYS A 42 -18.87 0.00 -6.68
N GLN A 43 -19.60 0.95 -6.07
CA GLN A 43 -21.05 0.84 -6.02
C GLN A 43 -21.46 0.61 -7.47
N THR A 44 -21.97 -0.58 -7.72
CA THR A 44 -22.64 -0.89 -8.96
C THR A 44 -23.94 -0.11 -8.84
N ASP A 45 -23.86 1.17 -9.18
CA ASP A 45 -25.01 1.87 -9.69
C ASP A 45 -25.57 0.95 -10.77
N ALA A 46 -26.83 0.55 -10.57
CA ALA A 46 -27.57 -0.22 -11.56
C ALA A 46 -27.29 0.39 -12.93
N PRO A 47 -27.03 -0.42 -13.97
CA PRO A 47 -26.49 0.09 -15.23
C PRO A 47 -27.44 1.17 -15.74
N SER A 48 -27.04 2.44 -15.61
CA SER A 48 -27.52 3.43 -16.55
C SER A 48 -27.15 2.87 -17.91
N GLU A 49 -28.10 2.83 -18.83
CA GLU A 49 -27.93 2.42 -20.22
C GLU A 49 -27.02 3.41 -20.99
N SER A 50 -25.88 3.77 -20.42
CA SER A 50 -24.78 4.44 -21.06
C SER A 50 -23.93 3.35 -21.70
N GLU A 51 -24.10 3.22 -23.02
CA GLU A 51 -23.20 2.53 -23.96
C GLU A 51 -22.13 1.68 -23.28
N LEU A 52 -22.44 0.40 -23.05
CA LEU A 52 -21.42 -0.60 -22.74
C LEU A 52 -20.36 -0.48 -23.83
N ASP A 53 -19.23 0.12 -23.48
CA ASP A 53 -18.02 0.08 -24.29
C ASP A 53 -17.65 -1.41 -24.38
N VAL A 54 -18.17 -2.08 -25.41
CA VAL A 54 -18.06 -3.53 -25.59
C VAL A 54 -16.61 -3.83 -25.92
N MET A 55 -15.78 -3.90 -24.89
CA MET A 55 -14.39 -4.30 -25.01
C MET A 55 -14.33 -5.76 -25.48
N THR A 56 -13.56 -5.97 -26.53
CA THR A 56 -13.23 -7.31 -27.04
C THR A 56 -12.25 -8.02 -26.12
N LEU A 57 -12.15 -9.35 -26.25
CA LEU A 57 -11.16 -10.15 -25.52
C LEU A 57 -9.72 -9.69 -25.83
N GLU A 58 -9.44 -9.31 -27.08
CA GLU A 58 -8.13 -8.80 -27.50
C GLU A 58 -7.76 -7.49 -26.79
N GLU A 59 -8.71 -6.56 -26.67
CA GLU A 59 -8.51 -5.30 -25.94
C GLU A 59 -8.32 -5.54 -24.44
N CYS A 60 -9.05 -6.48 -23.83
CA CYS A 60 -8.87 -6.84 -22.42
C CYS A 60 -7.48 -7.42 -22.16
N LEU A 61 -7.04 -8.34 -23.03
CA LEU A 61 -5.71 -8.94 -22.96
C LEU A 61 -4.61 -7.89 -23.15
N PHE A 62 -4.83 -6.95 -24.06
CA PHE A 62 -3.91 -5.82 -24.26
C PHE A 62 -3.79 -4.96 -23.00
N ILE A 63 -4.91 -4.59 -22.37
CA ILE A 63 -4.92 -3.78 -21.13
C ILE A 63 -4.17 -4.49 -20.01
N VAL A 64 -4.46 -5.78 -19.77
CA VAL A 64 -3.80 -6.58 -18.72
C VAL A 64 -2.30 -6.71 -18.99
N LYS A 65 -1.92 -6.96 -20.25
CA LYS A 65 -0.50 -7.04 -20.62
C LYS A 65 0.21 -5.71 -20.47
N HIS A 66 -0.38 -4.63 -20.99
CA HIS A 66 0.19 -3.29 -20.96
C HIS A 66 0.37 -2.79 -19.52
N THR A 67 -0.62 -2.98 -18.66
CA THR A 67 -0.55 -2.61 -17.23
C THR A 67 0.49 -3.44 -16.48
N LYS A 68 0.60 -4.74 -16.77
CA LYS A 68 1.69 -5.59 -16.26
C LYS A 68 3.05 -5.09 -16.72
N ASP A 69 3.21 -4.77 -18.00
CA ASP A 69 4.47 -4.29 -18.55
C ASP A 69 4.87 -2.95 -17.93
N GLN A 70 3.93 -2.03 -17.70
CA GLN A 70 4.17 -0.80 -16.94
C GLN A 70 4.68 -1.09 -15.53
N LEU A 71 4.05 -2.03 -14.80
CA LEU A 71 4.53 -2.41 -13.48
C LEU A 71 5.94 -2.99 -13.54
N VAL A 72 6.24 -3.85 -14.51
CA VAL A 72 7.58 -4.48 -14.67
C VAL A 72 8.66 -3.45 -14.99
N VAL A 73 8.34 -2.40 -15.75
CA VAL A 73 9.26 -1.28 -16.00
C VAL A 73 9.68 -0.59 -14.71
N HIS A 74 8.75 -0.45 -13.75
CA HIS A 74 9.01 0.18 -12.46
C HIS A 74 9.52 -0.81 -11.39
N ALA A 75 9.16 -2.08 -11.48
CA ALA A 75 9.37 -3.09 -10.45
C ALA A 75 9.88 -4.41 -11.06
N LYS A 76 11.20 -4.60 -11.07
CA LYS A 76 11.82 -5.89 -11.48
C LYS A 76 11.30 -7.07 -10.64
N SER A 77 11.02 -6.81 -9.36
CA SER A 77 10.28 -7.68 -8.47
C SER A 77 9.52 -6.84 -7.43
N PRO A 78 8.43 -7.36 -6.83
CA PRO A 78 7.70 -6.65 -5.78
C PRO A 78 8.59 -6.22 -4.60
N GLN A 79 9.51 -7.10 -4.19
CA GLN A 79 10.43 -6.84 -3.09
C GLN A 79 11.43 -5.76 -3.44
N ALA A 80 12.04 -5.81 -4.63
CA ALA A 80 13.00 -4.81 -5.06
C ALA A 80 12.35 -3.42 -5.19
N PHE A 81 11.10 -3.36 -5.63
CA PHE A 81 10.37 -2.11 -5.69
C PHE A 81 10.05 -1.55 -4.30
N ALA A 82 9.61 -2.39 -3.36
CA ALA A 82 9.37 -1.96 -1.99
C ALA A 82 10.66 -1.46 -1.30
N GLU A 83 11.78 -2.14 -1.53
CA GLU A 83 13.11 -1.75 -1.04
C GLU A 83 13.57 -0.41 -1.64
N GLU A 84 13.38 -0.21 -2.94
CA GLU A 84 13.67 1.07 -3.62
C GLU A 84 12.87 2.23 -3.02
N ILE A 85 11.57 2.04 -2.79
CA ILE A 85 10.72 3.07 -2.16
C ILE A 85 11.14 3.35 -0.71
N LEU A 86 11.55 2.32 0.03
CA LEU A 86 12.12 2.51 1.37
C LEU A 86 13.40 3.35 1.33
N ASN A 87 14.30 3.08 0.39
CA ASN A 87 15.54 3.85 0.23
C ASN A 87 15.27 5.32 -0.09
N GLN A 88 14.35 5.61 -1.02
CA GLN A 88 13.95 6.99 -1.33
C GLN A 88 13.37 7.70 -0.10
N TYR A 89 12.59 7.00 0.72
CA TYR A 89 12.11 7.54 1.99
C TYR A 89 13.28 7.86 2.96
N ILE A 90 14.26 6.97 3.08
CA ILE A 90 15.44 7.19 3.93
C ILE A 90 16.28 8.37 3.44
N GLU A 91 16.53 8.47 2.13
CA GLU A 91 17.29 9.57 1.51
C GLU A 91 16.63 10.94 1.71
N SER A 92 15.32 10.97 1.88
CA SER A 92 14.57 12.20 2.15
C SER A 92 14.65 12.68 3.62
N MET A 93 15.32 11.94 4.51
CA MET A 93 15.49 12.35 5.90
C MET A 93 16.46 13.54 6.04
N PRO A 94 16.17 14.52 6.92
CA PRO A 94 17.05 15.65 7.13
C PRO A 94 18.40 15.22 7.72
N ALA A 95 19.49 15.74 7.17
CA ALA A 95 20.85 15.31 7.50
C ALA A 95 21.41 15.87 8.82
N ASN A 96 20.80 16.92 9.40
CA ASN A 96 21.35 17.65 10.55
C ASN A 96 20.29 17.97 11.61
N ASP A 97 20.55 17.49 12.82
CA ASP A 97 19.84 17.79 14.06
C ASP A 97 20.17 19.23 14.53
N GLU A 98 19.23 20.17 14.43
CA GLU A 98 19.25 21.37 15.30
C GLU A 98 17.91 21.71 15.93
N GLU A 99 16.81 21.00 15.66
CA GLU A 99 15.57 21.18 16.41
C GLU A 99 14.95 19.83 16.79
N GLU A 100 14.77 19.64 18.10
CA GLU A 100 14.12 18.51 18.75
C GLU A 100 12.61 18.44 18.38
N ASP A 101 12.27 18.14 17.13
CA ASP A 101 11.04 17.40 16.82
C ASP A 101 11.04 16.93 15.36
N SER A 102 10.83 15.63 15.15
CA SER A 102 10.36 15.01 13.89
C SER A 102 11.33 14.85 12.70
N GLY A 103 12.52 14.28 12.91
CA GLY A 103 13.35 13.72 11.82
C GLY A 103 12.73 12.50 11.13
N SER A 104 11.63 12.68 10.39
CA SER A 104 11.00 11.64 9.57
C SER A 104 11.11 11.98 8.09
N GLY A 105 11.38 10.97 7.24
CA GLY A 105 11.41 11.16 5.79
C GLY A 105 10.04 11.53 5.19
N ASP A 106 10.03 11.90 3.91
CA ASP A 106 8.81 12.22 3.15
C ASP A 106 7.94 10.98 2.95
N ILE A 107 6.96 10.82 3.84
CA ILE A 107 5.91 9.80 3.75
C ILE A 107 5.12 9.90 2.42
N GLY A 108 5.11 11.08 1.79
CA GLY A 108 4.50 11.31 0.49
C GLY A 108 5.10 10.45 -0.62
N ILE A 109 6.38 10.06 -0.53
CA ILE A 109 7.03 9.14 -1.49
C ILE A 109 6.29 7.80 -1.50
N ILE A 110 6.08 7.22 -0.32
CA ILE A 110 5.41 5.91 -0.16
C ILE A 110 3.95 5.99 -0.60
N LYS A 111 3.24 7.08 -0.23
CA LYS A 111 1.84 7.29 -0.63
C LYS A 111 1.67 7.39 -2.14
N ARG A 112 2.50 8.19 -2.82
CA ARG A 112 2.49 8.33 -4.29
C ARG A 112 2.75 6.99 -4.98
N ALA A 113 3.70 6.20 -4.46
CA ALA A 113 3.98 4.86 -4.99
C ALA A 113 2.76 3.92 -4.85
N ILE A 114 2.08 3.94 -3.71
CA ILE A 114 0.85 3.17 -3.50
C ILE A 114 -0.25 3.62 -4.47
N GLU A 115 -0.46 4.92 -4.63
CA GLU A 115 -1.49 5.48 -5.52
C GLU A 115 -1.24 5.08 -6.98
N MET A 116 0.02 5.14 -7.43
CA MET A 116 0.43 4.69 -8.77
C MET A 116 0.13 3.21 -9.00
N VAL A 117 0.51 2.32 -8.08
CA VAL A 117 0.26 0.88 -8.26
C VAL A 117 -1.24 0.58 -8.15
N ALA A 118 -1.97 1.29 -7.30
CA ALA A 118 -3.41 1.14 -7.17
C ALA A 118 -4.15 1.56 -8.45
N SER A 119 -3.73 2.63 -9.13
CA SER A 119 -4.36 3.02 -10.41
C SER A 119 -4.14 1.97 -11.49
N ILE A 120 -2.92 1.44 -11.60
CA ILE A 120 -2.60 0.35 -12.55
C ILE A 120 -3.43 -0.91 -12.23
N HIS A 121 -3.59 -1.24 -10.95
CA HIS A 121 -4.40 -2.36 -10.52
C HIS A 121 -5.89 -2.21 -10.87
N VAL A 122 -6.46 -1.02 -10.74
CA VAL A 122 -7.87 -0.76 -11.13
C VAL A 122 -8.08 -1.03 -12.62
N GLU A 123 -7.16 -0.57 -13.47
CA GLU A 123 -7.23 -0.82 -14.91
C GLU A 123 -7.07 -2.31 -15.26
N ALA A 124 -6.08 -2.98 -14.66
CA ALA A 124 -5.86 -4.40 -14.86
C ALA A 124 -7.06 -5.25 -14.40
N HIS A 125 -7.66 -4.89 -13.26
CA HIS A 125 -8.84 -5.56 -12.70
C HIS A 125 -10.07 -5.39 -13.59
N ARG A 126 -10.26 -4.21 -14.20
CA ARG A 126 -11.33 -4.02 -15.20
C ARG A 126 -11.17 -5.00 -16.36
N GLY A 127 -9.94 -5.12 -16.89
CA GLY A 127 -9.65 -6.12 -17.93
C GLY A 127 -9.92 -7.55 -17.48
N GLN A 128 -9.51 -7.90 -16.25
CA GLN A 128 -9.76 -9.21 -15.64
C GLN A 128 -11.26 -9.54 -15.53
N ASP A 129 -12.06 -8.58 -15.03
CA ASP A 129 -13.50 -8.75 -14.84
C ASP A 129 -14.22 -8.96 -16.17
N THR A 130 -13.86 -8.20 -17.21
CA THR A 130 -14.46 -8.38 -18.54
C THR A 130 -14.09 -9.73 -19.14
N ILE A 131 -12.85 -10.20 -18.97
CA ILE A 131 -12.45 -11.57 -19.40
C ILE A 131 -13.30 -12.61 -18.68
N TYR A 132 -13.50 -12.47 -17.37
CA TYR A 132 -14.34 -13.37 -16.58
C TYR A 132 -15.79 -13.39 -17.09
N GLN A 133 -16.35 -12.22 -17.40
CA GLN A 133 -17.72 -12.11 -17.92
C GLN A 133 -17.87 -12.74 -19.31
N MET A 134 -16.87 -12.60 -20.18
CA MET A 134 -16.90 -13.15 -21.55
C MET A 134 -16.61 -14.65 -21.60
N CYS A 135 -15.65 -15.13 -20.83
CA CYS A 135 -15.05 -16.45 -21.01
C CYS A 135 -15.01 -17.31 -19.73
N GLY A 136 -15.39 -16.77 -18.57
CA GLY A 136 -15.27 -17.43 -17.28
C GLY A 136 -13.82 -17.60 -16.83
N VAL A 137 -13.55 -18.67 -16.08
CA VAL A 137 -12.19 -19.01 -15.62
C VAL A 137 -11.44 -19.74 -16.73
N CYS A 138 -10.73 -18.99 -17.57
CA CYS A 138 -9.88 -19.49 -18.64
C CYS A 138 -8.39 -19.15 -18.38
N PRO A 139 -7.42 -19.69 -19.16
CA PRO A 139 -6.00 -19.40 -18.97
C PRO A 139 -5.66 -17.90 -19.02
N GLU A 140 -6.36 -17.15 -19.88
CA GLU A 140 -6.23 -15.69 -20.00
C GLU A 140 -6.67 -14.99 -18.70
N TRP A 141 -7.79 -15.42 -18.13
CA TRP A 141 -8.26 -14.92 -16.84
C TRP A 141 -7.27 -15.27 -15.72
N GLN A 142 -6.73 -16.48 -15.72
CA GLN A 142 -5.75 -16.91 -14.71
C GLN A 142 -4.47 -16.06 -14.79
N ALA A 143 -3.94 -15.82 -15.99
CA ALA A 143 -2.79 -14.96 -16.19
C ALA A 143 -3.06 -13.51 -15.76
N SER A 144 -4.26 -13.00 -16.03
CA SER A 144 -4.71 -11.68 -15.58
C SER A 144 -4.85 -11.60 -14.06
N ASN A 145 -5.40 -12.65 -13.44
CA ASN A 145 -5.50 -12.76 -12.00
C ASN A 145 -4.12 -12.76 -11.33
N GLU A 146 -3.15 -13.50 -11.86
CA GLU A 146 -1.77 -13.51 -11.35
C GLU A 146 -1.15 -12.10 -11.36
N ALA A 147 -1.36 -11.33 -12.44
CA ALA A 147 -0.89 -9.95 -12.53
C ALA A 147 -1.56 -9.05 -11.47
N CYS A 148 -2.89 -9.17 -11.29
CA CYS A 148 -3.61 -8.41 -10.28
C CYS A 148 -3.18 -8.78 -8.85
N GLN A 149 -2.91 -10.06 -8.58
CA GLN A 149 -2.38 -10.50 -7.28
C GLN A 149 -0.97 -9.95 -7.03
N LEU A 150 -0.13 -9.88 -8.07
CA LEU A 150 1.20 -9.27 -7.96
C LEU A 150 1.10 -7.78 -7.57
N MET A 151 0.19 -7.03 -8.17
CA MET A 151 -0.05 -5.62 -7.82
C MET A 151 -0.56 -5.46 -6.38
N LYS A 152 -1.49 -6.34 -5.94
CA LYS A 152 -1.96 -6.37 -4.54
C LYS A 152 -0.83 -6.66 -3.56
N LEU A 153 0.08 -7.57 -3.91
CA LEU A 153 1.26 -7.85 -3.11
C LEU A 153 2.13 -6.61 -2.99
N VAL A 154 2.45 -5.93 -4.10
CA VAL A 154 3.23 -4.68 -4.08
C VAL A 154 2.60 -3.63 -3.17
N ILE A 155 1.29 -3.39 -3.31
CA ILE A 155 0.56 -2.44 -2.44
C ILE A 155 0.72 -2.83 -0.97
N SER A 156 0.57 -4.11 -0.64
CA SER A 156 0.69 -4.60 0.74
C SER A 156 2.09 -4.39 1.33
N LEU A 157 3.15 -4.59 0.53
CA LEU A 157 4.53 -4.35 0.95
C LEU A 157 4.77 -2.86 1.24
N LEU A 158 4.24 -1.97 0.39
CA LEU A 158 4.37 -0.53 0.57
C LEU A 158 3.53 -0.02 1.75
N GLU A 159 2.36 -0.59 1.98
CA GLU A 159 1.51 -0.29 3.14
C GLU A 159 2.20 -0.66 4.46
N ASP A 160 2.93 -1.79 4.50
CA ASP A 160 3.72 -2.18 5.67
C ASP A 160 4.78 -1.12 6.01
N ILE A 161 5.54 -0.68 5.01
CA ILE A 161 6.53 0.40 5.15
C ILE A 161 5.84 1.69 5.61
N LEU A 162 4.73 2.08 4.97
CA LEU A 162 3.96 3.27 5.32
C LEU A 162 3.49 3.24 6.77
N CYS A 163 2.94 2.11 7.22
CA CYS A 163 2.45 1.96 8.59
C CYS A 163 3.59 2.18 9.58
N LEU A 164 4.75 1.57 9.35
CA LEU A 164 5.90 1.67 10.23
C LEU A 164 6.54 3.07 10.19
N ALA A 165 6.66 3.67 9.01
CA ALA A 165 7.13 5.05 8.84
C ALA A 165 6.27 6.04 9.64
N MET A 166 4.95 5.83 9.67
CA MET A 166 4.03 6.64 10.44
C MET A 166 4.10 6.42 11.96
N LEU A 167 4.54 5.23 12.42
CA LEU A 167 4.87 4.99 13.83
C LEU A 167 6.16 5.69 14.25
N GLY A 168 7.04 5.98 13.30
CA GLY A 168 8.24 6.78 13.46
C GLY A 168 9.43 6.14 12.75
N ALA A 169 10.36 6.98 12.29
CA ALA A 169 11.57 6.53 11.60
C ALA A 169 12.37 5.52 12.42
N SER A 170 12.44 5.67 13.75
CA SER A 170 13.12 4.73 14.64
C SER A 170 12.46 3.34 14.67
N VAL A 171 11.13 3.27 14.67
CA VAL A 171 10.37 2.00 14.64
C VAL A 171 10.57 1.30 13.31
N LEU A 172 10.47 2.05 12.20
CA LEU A 172 10.74 1.50 10.88
C LEU A 172 12.18 0.97 10.76
N ALA A 173 13.15 1.71 11.28
CA ALA A 173 14.56 1.30 11.27
C ALA A 173 14.81 0.03 12.11
N GLU A 174 14.20 -0.08 13.29
CA GLU A 174 14.28 -1.27 14.14
C GLU A 174 13.70 -2.50 13.42
N VAL A 175 12.49 -2.38 12.87
CA VAL A 175 11.82 -3.49 12.16
C VAL A 175 12.60 -3.88 10.89
N HIS A 176 13.14 -2.90 10.15
CA HIS A 176 13.99 -3.14 9.00
C HIS A 176 15.29 -3.87 9.38
N PHE A 177 15.93 -3.47 10.48
CA PHE A 177 17.15 -4.09 10.99
C PHE A 177 16.92 -5.54 11.42
N LEU A 178 15.77 -5.83 12.04
CA LEU A 178 15.39 -7.19 12.44
C LEU A 178 14.97 -8.08 11.27
N GLY A 179 14.91 -7.55 10.04
CA GLY A 179 14.46 -8.31 8.87
C GLY A 179 12.97 -8.61 8.89
N GLU A 180 12.19 -7.82 9.62
CA GLU A 180 10.79 -8.11 9.93
C GLU A 180 9.79 -7.45 8.97
N LEU A 181 10.26 -6.61 8.05
CA LEU A 181 9.40 -6.06 7.01
C LEU A 181 8.84 -7.16 6.11
N MET A 182 7.61 -6.97 5.64
CA MET A 182 6.94 -7.96 4.79
C MET A 182 7.77 -8.33 3.55
N PHE A 183 8.51 -7.39 2.97
CA PHE A 183 9.34 -7.69 1.78
C PHE A 183 10.64 -8.45 2.13
N GLN A 184 11.10 -8.40 3.39
CA GLN A 184 12.30 -9.09 3.86
C GLN A 184 11.99 -10.54 4.30
N ARG A 185 10.80 -10.77 4.87
CA ARG A 185 10.34 -12.11 5.30
C ARG A 185 10.02 -13.06 4.15
N ASN A 186 9.75 -12.53 2.96
CA ASN A 186 9.39 -13.28 1.76
C ASN A 186 10.60 -13.49 0.80
N LYS A 187 11.80 -13.65 1.36
CA LYS A 187 13.03 -14.00 0.63
C LYS A 187 13.31 -15.50 0.68
#